data_AF-A0A937NLP8-F1
#
_entry.id   AF-A0A937NLP8-F1
#
_cell.length_a   1.000
_cell.length_b   1.000
_cell.length_c   1.000
_cell.angle_alpha   90.00
_cell.angle_beta   90.00
_cell.angle_gamma   90.00
#
_symmetry.space_group_name_H-M   'P 1'
#
loop_
_entity.id
_entity.type
_entity.pdbx_description
1 polymer ?
#
loop_
_entity_poly.entity_id
_entity_poly.type
_entity_poly.pdbx_seq_one_letter_code
_entity_poly.pdbx_strand_id
1 'polypeptide(L)'
;MGRLIKQWFPVLIATVTGLVVLAGYLIPSPSLIFYRDHLVEWAVIVAAFAFILGLFNILRVHGERAIRLRQGWPYSLVLLLAALVAWVPPVLYGPSGTLTQQMLDYVISPLGASLAALLVFTLALAAFRLLRARRSVEVVLFILIVAVVLLGNAPFIGLEWLADVRDWIINVPGMAGVRGLLLGVALGTVITALRVFVAIDRPHSEF
;
A
#
# COMPACT_ATOMS: atom_id res chain seq x y z
N MET A 1 41.23 8.54 1.86
CA MET A 1 40.36 9.72 1.60
C MET A 1 39.21 9.43 0.63
N GLY A 2 39.44 8.82 -0.53
CA GLY A 2 38.41 8.69 -1.58
C GLY A 2 37.15 7.90 -1.20
N ARG A 3 37.26 6.87 -0.35
CA ARG A 3 36.10 6.04 0.06
C ARG A 3 35.14 6.80 1.00
N LEU A 4 35.68 7.60 1.92
CA LEU A 4 34.87 8.43 2.82
C LEU A 4 34.11 9.51 2.06
N ILE A 5 34.77 10.22 1.14
CA ILE A 5 34.12 11.27 0.34
C ILE A 5 32.97 10.70 -0.50
N LYS A 6 33.17 9.54 -1.13
CA LYS A 6 32.13 8.87 -1.94
C LYS A 6 30.91 8.42 -1.11
N GLN A 7 31.08 8.14 0.17
CA GLN A 7 29.99 7.67 1.03
C GLN A 7 29.25 8.80 1.73
N TRP A 8 29.95 9.84 2.16
CA TRP A 8 29.36 10.94 2.92
C TRP A 8 28.75 12.02 2.04
N PHE A 9 29.26 12.21 0.83
CA PHE A 9 28.76 13.25 -0.08
C PHE A 9 27.29 13.03 -0.51
N PRO A 10 26.86 11.82 -0.93
CA PRO A 10 25.45 11.58 -1.26
C PRO A 10 24.51 11.74 -0.05
N VAL A 11 24.97 11.32 1.13
CA VAL A 11 24.20 11.40 2.37
C VAL A 11 24.01 12.85 2.80
N LEU A 12 25.05 13.68 2.67
CA LEU A 12 24.97 15.11 2.92
C LEU A 12 23.96 15.78 1.99
N ILE A 13 24.02 15.48 0.69
CA ILE A 13 23.06 16.01 -0.29
C ILE A 13 21.63 15.59 0.07
N ALA A 14 21.39 14.31 0.35
CA ALA A 14 20.07 13.80 0.70
C ALA A 14 19.52 14.47 1.96
N THR A 15 20.37 14.62 2.99
CA THR A 15 20.01 15.26 4.27
C THR A 15 19.68 16.74 4.08
N VAL A 16 20.54 17.50 3.42
CA VAL A 16 20.33 18.93 3.17
C VAL A 16 19.08 19.14 2.32
N THR A 17 18.90 18.35 1.26
CA THR A 17 17.71 18.41 0.39
C THR A 17 16.44 18.16 1.19
N GLY A 18 16.41 17.11 2.01
CA GLY A 18 15.26 16.80 2.86
C GLY A 18 14.97 17.87 3.91
N LEU A 19 16.00 18.45 4.54
CA LEU A 19 15.84 19.56 5.49
C LEU A 19 15.30 20.82 4.83
N VAL A 20 15.73 21.15 3.62
CA VAL A 20 15.20 22.30 2.84
C VAL A 20 13.72 22.09 2.52
N VAL A 21 13.34 20.90 2.06
CA VAL A 21 11.93 20.54 1.78
C VAL A 21 11.09 20.66 3.06
N LEU A 22 11.57 20.11 4.17
CA LEU A 22 10.87 20.18 5.46
C LEU A 22 10.72 21.64 5.94
N ALA A 23 11.78 22.44 5.86
CA ALA A 23 11.74 23.85 6.21
C ALA A 23 10.72 24.62 5.34
N GLY A 24 10.60 24.29 4.04
CA GLY A 24 9.61 24.88 3.15
C GLY A 24 8.16 24.49 3.45
N TYR A 25 7.90 23.46 4.24
CA TYR A 25 6.56 23.16 4.76
C TYR A 25 6.27 23.87 6.09
N LEU A 26 7.29 24.07 6.94
CA LEU A 26 7.12 24.60 8.30
C LEU A 26 7.24 26.12 8.39
N ILE A 27 8.03 26.75 7.51
CA ILE A 27 8.34 28.18 7.56
C ILE A 27 7.71 28.88 6.36
N PRO A 28 6.79 29.86 6.56
CA PRO A 28 6.16 30.61 5.46
C PRO A 28 7.15 31.62 4.85
N SER A 29 8.09 31.14 4.04
CA SER A 29 9.06 31.95 3.30
C SER A 29 8.94 31.70 1.79
N PRO A 30 8.81 32.74 0.94
CA PRO A 30 8.71 32.58 -0.51
C PRO A 30 9.90 31.81 -1.12
N SER A 31 11.12 32.00 -0.60
CA SER A 31 12.31 31.30 -1.10
C SER A 31 12.30 29.82 -0.75
N LEU A 32 11.92 29.44 0.47
CA LEU A 32 11.83 28.05 0.88
C LEU A 32 10.73 27.30 0.14
N ILE A 33 9.59 27.96 -0.10
CA ILE A 33 8.50 27.43 -0.93
C ILE A 33 8.99 27.16 -2.35
N PHE A 34 9.69 28.14 -2.97
CA PHE A 34 10.26 27.98 -4.31
C PHE A 34 11.18 26.76 -4.41
N TYR A 35 12.14 26.59 -3.49
CA TYR A 35 13.05 25.45 -3.51
C TYR A 35 12.36 24.12 -3.19
N ARG A 36 11.43 24.11 -2.23
CA ARG A 36 10.61 22.93 -1.90
C ARG A 36 9.87 22.44 -3.15
N ASP A 37 9.19 23.34 -3.86
CA ASP A 37 8.37 22.97 -5.01
C ASP A 37 9.23 22.39 -6.14
N HIS A 38 10.40 22.97 -6.43
CA HIS A 38 11.33 22.42 -7.42
C HIS A 38 11.90 21.05 -7.01
N LEU A 39 12.29 20.89 -5.75
CA LEU A 39 12.84 19.63 -5.24
C LEU A 39 11.80 18.51 -5.23
N VAL A 40 10.55 18.85 -4.85
CA VAL A 40 9.42 17.92 -4.90
C VAL A 40 9.06 17.58 -6.35
N GLU A 41 9.06 18.54 -7.26
CA GLU A 41 8.84 18.30 -8.69
C GLU A 41 9.88 17.32 -9.25
N TRP A 42 11.16 17.51 -8.94
CA TRP A 42 12.21 16.57 -9.35
C TRP A 42 11.99 15.18 -8.76
N ALA A 43 11.57 15.09 -7.49
CA ALA A 43 11.23 13.81 -6.88
C ALA A 43 10.04 13.13 -7.58
N VAL A 44 9.02 13.90 -7.99
CA VAL A 44 7.87 13.41 -8.76
C VAL A 44 8.31 12.90 -10.13
N ILE A 45 9.21 13.60 -10.82
CA ILE A 45 9.78 13.17 -12.10
C ILE A 45 10.51 11.83 -11.92
N VAL A 46 11.38 11.72 -10.90
CA VAL A 46 12.08 10.47 -10.60
C VAL A 46 11.11 9.34 -10.26
N ALA A 47 10.06 9.62 -9.48
CA ALA A 47 9.02 8.65 -9.16
C ALA A 47 8.26 8.17 -10.41
N ALA A 48 8.01 9.04 -11.39
CA ALA A 48 7.40 8.66 -12.66
C ALA A 48 8.30 7.69 -13.45
N PHE A 49 9.62 7.92 -13.50
CA PHE A 49 10.55 6.97 -14.11
C PHE A 49 10.64 5.64 -13.34
N ALA A 50 10.65 5.70 -12.01
CA ALA A 50 10.62 4.49 -11.18
C ALA A 50 9.34 3.66 -11.41
N PHE A 51 8.21 4.34 -11.58
CA PHE A 51 6.95 3.70 -11.94
C PHE A 51 7.03 2.98 -13.29
N ILE A 52 7.57 3.66 -14.31
CA ILE A 52 7.82 3.07 -15.64
C ILE A 52 8.75 1.86 -15.53
N LEU A 53 9.82 1.94 -14.74
CA LEU A 53 10.71 0.81 -14.48
C LEU A 53 9.98 -0.36 -13.82
N GLY A 54 9.06 -0.10 -12.90
CA GLY A 54 8.17 -1.10 -12.30
C GLY A 54 7.30 -1.81 -13.34
N LEU A 55 6.72 -1.05 -14.28
CA LEU A 55 5.95 -1.61 -15.40
C LEU A 55 6.85 -2.48 -16.30
N PHE A 56 8.04 -2.00 -16.66
CA PHE A 56 9.02 -2.77 -17.42
C PHE A 56 9.43 -4.06 -16.69
N ASN A 57 9.56 -4.04 -15.37
CA ASN A 57 9.86 -5.24 -14.59
C ASN A 57 8.75 -6.29 -14.70
N ILE A 58 7.49 -5.86 -14.62
CA ILE A 58 6.33 -6.75 -14.81
C ILE A 58 6.34 -7.33 -16.23
N LEU A 59 6.49 -6.47 -17.25
CA LEU A 59 6.55 -6.89 -18.66
C LEU A 59 7.69 -7.88 -18.90
N ARG A 60 8.87 -7.63 -18.34
CA ARG A 60 10.04 -8.51 -18.47
C ARG A 60 9.80 -9.86 -17.81
N VAL A 61 9.44 -9.88 -16.53
CA VAL A 61 9.31 -11.12 -15.74
C VAL A 61 8.15 -11.97 -16.25
N HIS A 62 6.98 -11.36 -16.49
CA HIS A 62 5.79 -12.08 -16.92
C HIS A 62 5.77 -12.33 -18.42
N GLY A 63 6.35 -11.45 -19.23
CA GLY A 63 6.52 -11.66 -20.67
C GLY A 63 7.49 -12.79 -20.97
N GLU A 64 8.63 -12.86 -20.28
CA GLU A 64 9.55 -13.99 -20.41
C GLU A 64 8.91 -15.31 -19.96
N ARG A 65 8.11 -15.28 -18.88
CA ARG A 65 7.34 -16.45 -18.43
C ARG A 65 6.32 -16.91 -19.47
N ALA A 66 5.63 -15.98 -20.13
CA ALA A 66 4.65 -16.23 -21.18
C ALA A 66 5.30 -16.80 -22.44
N ILE A 67 6.37 -16.17 -22.94
CA ILE A 67 7.08 -16.59 -24.16
C ILE A 67 7.72 -17.97 -23.98
N ARG A 68 8.34 -18.22 -22.83
CA ARG A 68 8.99 -19.52 -22.53
C ARG A 68 8.02 -20.59 -22.04
N LEU A 69 6.71 -20.34 -22.02
CA LEU A 69 5.65 -21.25 -21.56
C LEU A 69 5.97 -21.93 -20.21
N ARG A 70 6.58 -21.17 -19.29
CA ARG A 70 6.94 -21.67 -17.96
C ARG A 70 5.69 -21.94 -17.11
N GLN A 71 5.84 -22.66 -16.00
CA GLN A 71 4.73 -22.92 -15.08
C GLN A 71 4.02 -21.63 -14.68
N GLY A 72 2.68 -21.59 -14.81
CA GLY A 72 1.88 -20.39 -14.54
C GLY A 72 1.88 -19.34 -15.65
N TRP A 73 2.31 -19.68 -16.87
CA TRP A 73 2.26 -18.77 -18.02
C TRP A 73 0.86 -18.23 -18.36
N PRO A 74 -0.27 -18.98 -18.24
CA PRO A 74 -1.58 -18.43 -18.58
C PRO A 74 -1.95 -17.26 -17.67
N TYR A 75 -1.66 -17.37 -16.37
CA TYR A 75 -1.88 -16.29 -15.41
C TYR A 75 -1.00 -15.07 -15.70
N SER A 76 0.20 -15.29 -16.25
CA SER A 76 1.07 -14.19 -16.67
C SER A 76 0.52 -13.48 -17.91
N LEU A 77 -0.08 -14.21 -18.85
CA LEU A 77 -0.78 -13.60 -19.98
C LEU A 77 -1.98 -12.77 -19.52
N VAL A 78 -2.80 -13.31 -18.61
CA VAL A 78 -3.95 -12.59 -18.02
C VAL A 78 -3.47 -11.31 -17.33
N LEU A 79 -2.39 -11.37 -16.53
CA LEU A 79 -1.83 -10.19 -15.88
C LEU A 79 -1.38 -9.13 -16.89
N LEU A 80 -0.67 -9.52 -17.95
CA LEU A 80 -0.18 -8.59 -18.97
C LEU A 80 -1.33 -7.92 -19.74
N LEU A 81 -2.36 -8.69 -20.10
CA LEU A 81 -3.55 -8.17 -20.76
C LEU A 81 -4.36 -7.26 -19.84
N ALA A 82 -4.58 -7.66 -18.58
CA ALA A 82 -5.27 -6.84 -17.61
C ALA A 82 -4.52 -5.54 -17.33
N ALA A 83 -3.19 -5.60 -17.20
CA ALA A 83 -2.35 -4.42 -17.06
C ALA A 83 -2.55 -3.49 -18.27
N LEU A 84 -2.45 -3.99 -19.51
CA LEU A 84 -2.63 -3.19 -20.72
C LEU A 84 -4.00 -2.52 -20.79
N VAL A 85 -5.07 -3.26 -20.50
CA VAL A 85 -6.45 -2.76 -20.57
C VAL A 85 -6.75 -1.75 -19.46
N ALA A 86 -6.20 -1.94 -18.25
CA ALA A 86 -6.46 -1.07 -17.11
C ALA A 86 -6.01 0.39 -17.32
N TRP A 87 -5.06 0.65 -18.21
CA TRP A 87 -4.61 2.01 -18.54
C TRP A 87 -5.55 2.75 -19.49
N VAL A 88 -6.37 2.03 -20.25
CA VAL A 88 -7.15 2.62 -21.34
C VAL A 88 -8.15 3.67 -20.81
N PRO A 89 -8.99 3.40 -19.79
CA PRO A 89 -9.95 4.39 -19.34
C PRO A 89 -9.32 5.66 -18.72
N PRO A 90 -8.35 5.56 -17.79
CA PRO A 90 -7.71 6.76 -17.21
C PRO A 90 -7.00 7.63 -18.25
N VAL A 91 -6.38 7.03 -19.28
CA VAL A 91 -5.64 7.76 -20.31
C VAL A 91 -6.59 8.48 -21.28
N LEU A 92 -7.71 7.84 -21.66
CA LEU A 92 -8.64 8.43 -22.64
C LEU A 92 -9.66 9.39 -22.02
N TYR A 93 -10.15 9.10 -20.81
CA TYR A 93 -11.26 9.82 -20.17
C TYR A 93 -10.85 10.58 -18.91
N GLY A 94 -9.58 10.48 -18.51
CA GLY A 94 -9.07 11.06 -17.27
C GLY A 94 -9.47 10.28 -16.01
N PRO A 95 -8.92 10.65 -14.84
CA PRO A 95 -9.19 9.97 -13.57
C PRO A 95 -10.64 10.06 -13.10
N SER A 96 -11.32 11.16 -13.43
CA SER A 96 -12.73 11.41 -13.09
C SER A 96 -13.72 11.01 -14.18
N GLY A 97 -13.25 10.38 -15.26
CA GLY A 97 -14.12 9.89 -16.33
C GLY A 97 -15.04 8.78 -15.84
N THR A 98 -16.27 8.73 -16.35
CA THR A 98 -17.28 7.74 -15.94
C THR A 98 -16.79 6.31 -16.11
N LEU A 99 -16.16 5.98 -17.24
CA LEU A 99 -15.60 4.66 -17.50
C LEU A 99 -14.44 4.32 -16.53
N THR A 100 -13.62 5.31 -16.18
CA THR A 100 -12.54 5.14 -15.20
C THR A 100 -13.10 4.83 -13.82
N GLN A 101 -14.12 5.57 -13.37
CA GLN A 101 -14.80 5.34 -12.10
C GLN A 101 -15.49 3.97 -12.07
N GLN A 102 -16.19 3.59 -13.14
CA GLN A 102 -16.81 2.27 -13.26
C GLN A 102 -15.77 1.14 -13.18
N MET A 103 -14.60 1.29 -13.79
CA MET A 103 -13.52 0.32 -13.66
C MET A 103 -13.03 0.22 -12.21
N LEU A 104 -12.91 1.34 -11.49
CA LEU A 104 -12.53 1.35 -10.08
C LEU A 104 -13.59 0.65 -9.21
N ASP A 105 -14.86 0.98 -9.40
CA ASP A 105 -15.97 0.50 -8.59
C ASP A 105 -16.31 -0.97 -8.85
N TYR A 106 -16.26 -1.41 -10.10
CA TYR A 106 -16.71 -2.75 -10.49
C TYR A 106 -15.58 -3.76 -10.73
N VAL A 107 -14.33 -3.32 -10.91
CA VAL A 107 -13.19 -4.22 -11.13
C VAL A 107 -12.20 -4.13 -9.98
N ILE A 108 -11.63 -2.95 -9.72
CA ILE A 108 -10.54 -2.81 -8.74
C ILE A 108 -11.03 -3.02 -7.30
N SER A 109 -12.17 -2.42 -6.93
CA SER A 109 -12.74 -2.53 -5.58
C SER A 109 -13.12 -3.98 -5.24
N PRO A 110 -13.85 -4.75 -6.08
CA PRO A 110 -14.16 -6.15 -5.80
C PRO A 110 -12.94 -7.07 -5.79
N LEU A 111 -11.92 -6.81 -6.62
CA LEU A 111 -10.66 -7.55 -6.58
C LEU A 111 -9.94 -7.34 -5.24
N GLY A 112 -9.89 -6.09 -4.76
CA GLY A 112 -9.36 -5.77 -3.43
C GLY A 112 -10.14 -6.46 -2.31
N ALA A 113 -11.47 -6.44 -2.38
CA ALA A 113 -12.34 -7.14 -1.44
C ALA A 113 -12.12 -8.67 -1.46
N SER A 114 -11.87 -9.26 -2.64
CA SER A 114 -11.59 -10.70 -2.78
C SER A 114 -10.27 -11.09 -2.12
N LEU A 115 -9.21 -10.29 -2.28
CA LEU A 115 -7.94 -10.50 -1.59
C LEU A 115 -8.10 -10.34 -0.07
N ALA A 116 -8.85 -9.34 0.39
CA ALA A 116 -9.17 -9.18 1.80
C ALA A 116 -9.97 -10.36 2.35
N ALA A 117 -10.93 -10.90 1.58
CA ALA A 117 -11.69 -12.08 1.95
C ALA A 117 -10.81 -13.33 2.10
N LEU A 118 -9.81 -13.52 1.22
CA LEU A 118 -8.83 -14.59 1.37
C LEU A 118 -8.02 -14.46 2.66
N LEU A 119 -7.62 -13.24 3.04
CA LEU A 119 -6.96 -12.99 4.33
C LEU A 119 -7.88 -13.31 5.51
N VAL A 120 -9.14 -12.87 5.48
CA VAL A 120 -10.11 -13.19 6.54
C VAL A 120 -10.32 -14.70 6.65
N PHE A 121 -10.50 -15.40 5.53
CA PHE A 121 -10.69 -16.85 5.52
C PHE A 121 -9.47 -17.60 6.06
N THR A 122 -8.27 -17.23 5.63
CA THR A 122 -7.03 -17.86 6.11
C THR A 122 -6.79 -17.60 7.59
N LEU A 123 -7.05 -16.38 8.08
CA LEU A 123 -6.96 -16.04 9.50
C LEU A 123 -8.00 -16.78 10.35
N ALA A 124 -9.25 -16.85 9.88
CA ALA A 124 -10.32 -17.61 10.54
C ALA A 124 -9.98 -19.10 10.64
N LEU A 125 -9.49 -19.70 9.55
CA LEU A 125 -9.07 -21.09 9.53
C LEU A 125 -7.88 -21.34 10.46
N ALA A 126 -6.90 -20.42 10.48
CA ALA A 126 -5.76 -20.49 11.38
C ALA A 126 -6.19 -20.39 12.84
N ALA A 127 -7.11 -19.47 13.17
CA ALA A 127 -7.65 -19.32 14.51
C ALA A 127 -8.43 -20.56 14.96
N PHE A 128 -9.25 -21.16 14.09
CA PHE A 128 -9.96 -22.40 14.40
C PHE A 128 -9.00 -23.57 14.66
N ARG A 129 -7.94 -23.69 13.85
CA ARG A 129 -6.87 -24.67 14.09
C ARG A 129 -6.17 -24.41 15.42
N LEU A 130 -5.88 -23.15 15.73
CA LEU A 130 -5.24 -22.75 16.98
C LEU A 130 -6.14 -23.04 18.19
N LEU A 131 -7.45 -22.85 18.10
CA LEU A 131 -8.42 -23.16 19.17
C LEU A 131 -8.38 -24.63 19.58
N ARG A 132 -8.19 -25.54 18.61
CA ARG A 132 -8.04 -26.98 18.87
C ARG A 132 -6.69 -27.33 19.51
N ALA A 133 -5.64 -26.58 19.20
CA ALA A 133 -4.31 -26.82 19.75
C ALA A 133 -4.13 -26.19 21.15
N ARG A 134 -4.63 -24.97 21.35
CA ARG A 134 -4.59 -24.21 22.61
C ARG A 134 -5.83 -23.30 22.70
N ARG A 135 -6.66 -23.50 23.72
CA ARG A 135 -7.74 -22.56 24.06
C ARG A 135 -7.17 -21.36 24.82
N SER A 136 -6.79 -20.32 24.10
CA SER A 136 -6.50 -19.02 24.69
C SER A 136 -7.70 -18.08 24.54
N VAL A 137 -7.79 -17.08 25.42
CA VAL A 137 -8.91 -16.13 25.44
C VAL A 137 -8.95 -15.31 24.15
N GLU A 138 -7.79 -14.97 23.60
CA GLU A 138 -7.63 -14.17 22.38
C GLU A 138 -8.19 -14.90 21.16
N VAL A 139 -7.97 -16.21 21.05
CA VAL A 139 -8.45 -17.02 19.92
C VAL A 139 -9.97 -17.17 19.97
N VAL A 140 -10.52 -17.38 21.17
CA VAL A 140 -11.97 -17.44 21.37
C VAL A 140 -12.61 -16.10 21.01
N LEU A 141 -12.03 -15.00 21.50
CA LEU A 141 -12.51 -13.65 21.19
C LEU A 141 -12.45 -13.35 19.69
N PHE A 142 -11.35 -13.71 19.02
CA PHE A 142 -11.20 -13.52 17.58
C PHE A 142 -12.29 -14.26 16.78
N ILE A 143 -12.50 -15.55 17.09
CA ILE A 143 -13.52 -16.36 16.40
C ILE A 143 -14.92 -15.79 16.65
N LEU A 144 -15.20 -15.33 17.88
CA LEU A 144 -16.48 -14.72 18.23
C LEU A 144 -16.73 -13.44 17.43
N ILE A 145 -15.74 -12.54 17.35
CA ILE A 145 -15.84 -11.30 16.57
C ILE A 145 -16.06 -11.62 15.09
N VAL A 146 -15.28 -12.55 14.52
CA VAL A 146 -15.43 -12.97 13.12
C VAL A 146 -16.82 -13.54 12.87
N ALA A 147 -17.32 -14.40 13.76
CA ALA A 147 -18.66 -14.97 13.63
C ALA A 147 -19.75 -13.90 13.65
N VAL A 148 -19.68 -12.95 14.59
CA VAL A 148 -20.65 -11.84 14.69
C VAL A 148 -20.61 -10.96 13.42
N VAL A 149 -19.42 -10.59 12.95
CA VAL A 149 -19.29 -9.76 11.74
C VAL A 149 -19.80 -10.49 10.50
N LEU A 150 -19.51 -11.78 10.35
CA LEU A 150 -20.00 -12.58 9.22
C LEU A 150 -21.52 -12.76 9.26
N LEU A 151 -22.10 -13.05 10.43
CA LEU A 151 -23.54 -13.17 10.61
C LEU A 151 -24.26 -11.84 10.38
N GLY A 152 -23.70 -10.72 10.85
CA GLY A 152 -24.26 -9.39 10.65
C GLY A 152 -24.28 -8.90 9.20
N ASN A 153 -23.58 -9.57 8.26
CA ASN A 153 -23.68 -9.26 6.82
C ASN A 153 -24.89 -9.91 6.16
N ALA A 154 -25.54 -10.89 6.79
CA ALA A 154 -26.70 -11.56 6.21
C ALA A 154 -27.99 -10.76 6.53
N PRO A 155 -28.90 -10.58 5.55
CA PRO A 155 -30.15 -9.85 5.76
C PRO A 155 -31.17 -10.72 6.51
N PHE A 156 -30.99 -10.87 7.82
CA PHE A 156 -31.93 -11.58 8.69
C PHE A 156 -33.12 -10.69 9.05
N ILE A 157 -34.33 -11.11 8.67
CA ILE A 157 -35.57 -10.44 9.07
C ILE A 157 -35.77 -10.65 10.58
N GLY A 158 -35.89 -9.57 11.35
CA GLY A 158 -36.10 -9.61 12.81
C GLY A 158 -34.82 -9.68 13.67
N LEU A 159 -33.64 -9.67 13.07
CA LEU A 159 -32.34 -9.62 13.78
C LEU A 159 -31.49 -8.42 13.34
N GLU A 160 -32.12 -7.25 13.14
CA GLU A 160 -31.46 -6.03 12.70
C GLU A 160 -30.35 -5.57 13.67
N TRP A 161 -30.50 -5.88 14.97
CA TRP A 161 -29.49 -5.61 15.98
C TRP A 161 -28.12 -6.27 15.69
N LEU A 162 -28.08 -7.38 14.94
CA LEU A 162 -26.81 -8.00 14.50
C LEU A 162 -26.07 -7.11 13.50
N ALA A 163 -26.81 -6.41 12.63
CA ALA A 163 -26.22 -5.44 11.70
C ALA A 163 -25.71 -4.21 12.47
N ASP A 164 -26.45 -3.72 13.46
CA ASP A 164 -26.00 -2.61 14.32
C ASP A 164 -24.71 -2.96 15.09
N VAL A 165 -24.65 -4.17 15.65
CA VAL A 165 -23.44 -4.66 16.35
C VAL A 165 -22.27 -4.80 15.38
N ARG A 166 -22.48 -5.37 14.19
CA ARG A 166 -21.46 -5.43 13.13
C ARG A 166 -20.96 -4.01 12.80
N ASP A 167 -21.86 -3.08 12.57
CA ASP A 167 -21.51 -1.71 12.17
C ASP A 167 -20.77 -0.98 13.29
N TRP A 168 -21.14 -1.20 14.54
CA TRP A 168 -20.37 -0.72 15.69
C TRP A 168 -18.96 -1.32 15.71
N ILE A 169 -18.82 -2.65 15.52
CA ILE A 169 -17.50 -3.32 15.47
C ILE A 169 -16.64 -2.76 14.34
N ILE A 170 -17.19 -2.58 13.14
CA ILE A 170 -16.43 -2.08 11.99
C ILE A 170 -16.05 -0.61 12.20
N ASN A 171 -17.02 0.23 12.55
CA ASN A 171 -16.83 1.69 12.58
C ASN A 171 -16.11 2.20 13.83
N VAL A 172 -16.10 1.44 14.93
CA VAL A 172 -15.42 1.82 16.18
C VAL A 172 -14.07 1.11 16.32
N PRO A 173 -13.96 -0.15 16.80
CA PRO A 173 -12.66 -0.80 16.96
C PRO A 173 -11.98 -1.16 15.63
N GLY A 174 -12.75 -1.51 14.59
CA GLY A 174 -12.20 -1.80 13.25
C GLY A 174 -11.50 -0.57 12.65
N MET A 175 -12.20 0.57 12.61
CA MET A 175 -11.62 1.83 12.16
C MET A 175 -10.50 2.33 13.07
N ALA A 176 -10.57 2.11 14.38
CA ALA A 176 -9.47 2.41 15.29
C ALA A 176 -8.21 1.60 14.93
N GLY A 177 -8.37 0.30 14.64
CA GLY A 177 -7.29 -0.57 14.17
C GLY A 177 -6.69 -0.11 12.84
N VAL A 178 -7.52 0.22 11.85
CA VAL A 178 -7.06 0.75 10.55
C VAL A 178 -6.32 2.07 10.72
N ARG A 179 -6.85 2.99 11.53
CA ARG A 179 -6.17 4.26 11.83
C ARG A 179 -4.84 4.03 12.56
N GLY A 180 -4.80 3.10 13.51
CA GLY A 180 -3.57 2.70 14.20
C GLY A 180 -2.52 2.13 13.24
N LEU A 181 -2.94 1.27 12.29
CA LEU A 181 -2.09 0.76 11.23
C LEU A 181 -1.54 1.90 10.35
N LEU A 182 -2.40 2.81 9.90
CA LEU A 182 -1.99 3.95 9.08
C LEU A 182 -1.00 4.87 9.81
N LEU A 183 -1.24 5.14 11.10
CA LEU A 183 -0.31 5.88 11.94
C LEU A 183 1.02 5.12 12.10
N GLY A 184 0.98 3.81 12.30
CA GLY A 184 2.17 2.97 12.38
C GLY A 184 2.99 2.99 11.08
N VAL A 185 2.33 2.90 9.92
CA VAL A 185 2.96 3.01 8.61
C VAL A 185 3.58 4.40 8.43
N ALA A 186 2.84 5.46 8.76
CA ALA A 186 3.33 6.84 8.67
C ALA A 186 4.54 7.08 9.60
N LEU A 187 4.52 6.58 10.83
CA LEU A 187 5.67 6.65 11.73
C LEU A 187 6.85 5.83 11.19
N GLY A 188 6.60 4.64 10.64
CA GLY A 188 7.63 3.81 10.02
C GLY A 188 8.33 4.48 8.84
N THR A 189 7.58 5.15 7.96
CA THR A 189 8.15 5.92 6.84
C THR A 189 8.92 7.14 7.34
N VAL A 190 8.41 7.87 8.34
CA VAL A 190 9.12 9.00 8.98
C VAL A 190 10.41 8.52 9.63
N ILE A 191 10.41 7.42 10.38
CA ILE A 191 11.62 6.85 10.99
C ILE A 191 12.65 6.48 9.91
N THR A 192 12.21 5.87 8.81
CA THR A 192 13.09 5.53 7.69
C THR A 192 13.72 6.78 7.07
N ALA A 193 12.93 7.85 6.87
CA ALA A 193 13.44 9.14 6.40
C ALA A 193 14.41 9.80 7.39
N LEU A 194 14.11 9.77 8.70
CA LEU A 194 14.97 10.29 9.76
C LEU A 194 16.31 9.55 9.83
N ARG A 195 16.32 8.23 9.66
CA ARG A 195 17.57 7.45 9.62
C ARG A 195 18.49 7.86 8.48
N VAL A 196 17.91 8.21 7.33
CA VAL A 196 18.65 8.77 6.19
C VAL A 196 19.18 10.18 6.54
N PHE A 197 18.36 11.04 7.17
CA PHE A 197 18.79 12.39 7.58
C PHE A 197 19.89 12.40 8.63
N VAL A 198 19.89 11.44 9.56
CA VAL A 198 20.94 11.31 10.60
C VAL A 198 22.15 10.51 10.09
N ALA A 199 22.18 10.17 8.79
CA ALA A 199 23.27 9.43 8.16
C ALA A 199 23.54 8.02 8.75
N ILE A 200 22.53 7.45 9.44
CA ILE A 200 22.57 6.10 10.01
C ILE A 200 22.42 5.08 8.89
N ASP A 201 21.43 5.27 8.02
CA ASP A 201 21.21 4.46 6.83
C ASP A 201 21.83 5.15 5.61
N ARG A 202 22.71 4.46 4.88
CA ARG A 202 23.45 5.01 3.72
C ARG A 202 23.23 4.19 2.44
N PRO A 203 21.98 4.11 1.94
CA PRO A 203 21.62 3.25 0.81
C PRO A 203 22.38 3.60 -0.49
N HIS A 204 22.87 4.84 -0.61
CA HIS A 204 23.57 5.33 -1.79
C HIS A 204 25.09 5.10 -1.77
N SER A 205 25.61 4.53 -0.68
CA SER A 205 27.06 4.46 -0.40
C SER A 205 27.66 3.05 -0.54
N GLU A 206 26.82 2.06 -0.82
CA GLU A 206 27.19 0.63 -0.91
C GLU A 206 27.45 0.13 -2.33
N PHE A 207 27.31 0.99 -3.35
CA PHE A 207 27.65 0.69 -4.74
C PHE A 207 29.01 1.27 -5.14
#